data_AF-A0A917KQA1-F1
#
_entry.id   AF-A0A917KQA1-F1
#
_cell.length_a   1.000
_cell.length_b   1.000
_cell.length_c   1.000
_cell.angle_alpha   90.00
_cell.angle_beta   90.00
_cell.angle_gamma   90.00
#
_symmetry.space_group_name_H-M   'P 1'
#
loop_
_entity.id
_entity.type
_entity.pdbx_description
1 polymer ?
#
loop_
_entity_poly.entity_id
_entity_poly.type
_entity_poly.pdbx_seq_one_letter_code
_entity_poly.pdbx_strand_id
1 'polypeptide(L)'
;MRDGEARIFREDEITLDAVLASACLPMLREAVEIDGEAYWDGGYSANPPLRDLIRTTAAEEFLLVQLSPDTREASPRLRQDIRNRSLEIAFSAPLKRELQAIEDMRGLCRAARHARPPLCDQFDRLRLHRLSLWDELDESGGANPANLSWPFLQHLAEAGRLAAQRWLASGAYTVQDRQDVAASRG
;
A
#
# COMPACT_ATOMS: atom_id res chain seq x y z
N MET A 1 17.05 10.49 -8.14
CA MET A 1 15.74 11.12 -8.41
C MET A 1 15.89 12.62 -8.37
N ARG A 2 15.50 13.29 -9.45
CA ARG A 2 15.74 14.73 -9.62
C ARG A 2 14.95 15.60 -8.62
N ASP A 3 13.78 15.16 -8.20
CA ASP A 3 12.85 15.91 -7.34
C ASP A 3 12.19 15.07 -6.23
N GLY A 4 12.21 13.73 -6.31
CA GLY A 4 11.60 12.83 -5.33
C GLY A 4 10.12 12.55 -5.60
N GLU A 5 9.60 13.02 -6.74
CA GLU A 5 8.22 12.77 -7.16
C GLU A 5 8.05 11.35 -7.70
N ALA A 6 6.84 10.80 -7.55
CA ALA A 6 6.52 9.48 -8.10
C ALA A 6 6.31 9.56 -9.62
N ARG A 7 6.99 8.69 -10.39
CA ARG A 7 6.66 8.42 -11.80
C ARG A 7 5.85 7.14 -11.89
N ILE A 8 4.66 7.23 -12.48
CA ILE A 8 3.82 6.05 -12.77
C ILE A 8 4.08 5.64 -14.21
N PHE A 9 4.66 4.45 -14.40
CA PHE A 9 4.82 3.85 -15.73
C PHE A 9 3.50 3.20 -16.16
N ARG A 10 3.00 3.53 -17.35
CA ARG A 10 1.78 2.94 -17.91
C ARG A 10 2.06 1.66 -18.70
N GLU A 11 1.00 1.01 -19.16
CA GLU A 11 1.01 -0.31 -19.80
C GLU A 11 1.99 -0.42 -20.98
N ASP A 12 2.13 0.64 -21.76
CA ASP A 12 3.05 0.77 -22.90
C ASP A 12 4.48 1.14 -22.51
N GLU A 13 4.71 1.56 -21.26
CA GLU A 13 6.02 1.87 -20.68
C GLU A 13 6.59 0.72 -19.83
N ILE A 14 5.89 -0.41 -19.71
CA ILE A 14 6.36 -1.55 -18.90
C ILE A 14 7.57 -2.20 -19.59
N THR A 15 8.75 -1.88 -19.09
CA THR A 15 10.03 -2.46 -19.49
C THR A 15 10.68 -3.20 -18.31
N LEU A 16 11.74 -3.98 -18.59
CA LEU A 16 12.55 -4.58 -17.54
C LEU A 16 13.10 -3.51 -16.59
N ASP A 17 13.56 -2.38 -17.12
CA ASP A 17 14.12 -1.30 -16.32
C ASP A 17 13.05 -0.64 -15.43
N ALA A 18 11.83 -0.46 -15.93
CA ALA A 18 10.72 0.04 -15.12
C ALA A 18 10.41 -0.88 -13.92
N VAL A 19 10.41 -2.20 -14.14
CA VAL A 19 10.22 -3.19 -13.07
C VAL A 19 11.39 -3.17 -12.09
N LEU A 20 12.63 -3.10 -12.58
CA LEU A 20 13.82 -3.01 -11.73
C LEU A 20 13.83 -1.73 -10.90
N ALA A 21 13.47 -0.58 -11.49
CA ALA A 21 13.35 0.69 -10.81
C ALA A 21 12.31 0.63 -9.69
N SER A 22 11.14 0.04 -9.94
CA SER A 22 10.08 -0.11 -8.95
C SER A 22 10.46 -0.99 -7.76
N ALA A 23 11.48 -1.84 -7.87
CA ALA A 23 11.98 -2.71 -6.80
C ALA A 23 13.37 -2.27 -6.28
N CYS A 24 13.84 -1.08 -6.67
CA CYS A 24 15.20 -0.63 -6.41
C CYS A 24 15.30 0.10 -5.06
N LEU A 25 15.49 -0.65 -3.98
CA LEU A 25 15.71 -0.08 -2.65
C LEU A 25 17.05 0.68 -2.59
N PRO A 26 17.08 1.98 -2.24
CA PRO A 26 18.29 2.82 -2.25
C PRO A 26 19.43 2.28 -1.38
N MET A 27 19.10 1.53 -0.32
CA MET A 27 20.08 0.94 0.60
C MET A 27 20.73 -0.34 0.07
N LEU A 28 20.24 -0.90 -1.03
CA LEU A 28 20.68 -2.18 -1.58
C LEU A 28 21.28 -2.06 -2.98
N ARG A 29 20.82 -1.10 -3.79
CA ARG A 29 21.26 -0.96 -5.18
C ARG A 29 21.29 0.50 -5.64
N GLU A 30 22.19 0.78 -6.57
CA GLU A 30 22.21 2.04 -7.33
C GLU A 30 20.91 2.24 -8.12
N ALA A 31 20.55 3.50 -8.34
CA ALA A 31 19.37 3.89 -9.11
C ALA A 31 19.41 3.30 -10.53
N VAL A 32 18.24 2.93 -11.04
CA VAL A 32 18.07 2.50 -12.43
C VAL A 32 17.88 3.75 -13.30
N GLU A 33 18.65 3.88 -14.37
CA GLU A 33 18.52 4.99 -15.31
C GLU A 33 17.55 4.61 -16.44
N ILE A 34 16.53 5.44 -16.67
CA ILE A 34 15.55 5.30 -17.74
C ILE A 34 15.44 6.66 -18.42
N ASP A 35 15.71 6.71 -19.73
CA ASP A 35 15.67 7.94 -20.54
C ASP A 35 16.49 9.12 -19.95
N GLY A 36 17.65 8.82 -19.33
CA GLY A 36 18.54 9.82 -18.74
C GLY A 36 18.15 10.28 -17.33
N GLU A 37 17.10 9.70 -16.73
CA GLU A 37 16.64 10.02 -15.38
C GLU A 37 16.82 8.82 -14.44
N ALA A 38 17.24 9.09 -13.19
CA ALA A 38 17.60 8.06 -12.23
C ALA A 38 16.45 7.77 -11.23
N TYR A 39 16.02 6.50 -11.19
CA TYR A 39 14.89 6.00 -10.43
C TYR A 39 15.27 5.03 -9.31
N TRP A 40 14.56 5.16 -8.19
CA TRP A 40 14.52 4.21 -7.08
C TRP A 40 13.08 3.73 -6.86
N ASP A 41 12.91 2.80 -5.94
CA ASP A 41 11.61 2.28 -5.52
C ASP A 41 10.63 3.42 -5.19
N GLY A 42 9.46 3.39 -5.83
CA GLY A 42 8.42 4.40 -5.69
C GLY A 42 7.74 4.40 -4.32
N GLY A 43 7.96 3.38 -3.48
CA GLY A 43 7.32 3.25 -2.17
C GLY A 43 7.72 4.31 -1.14
N TYR A 44 8.78 5.07 -1.39
CA TYR A 44 9.10 6.27 -0.60
C TYR A 44 8.21 7.47 -0.93
N SER A 45 7.61 7.49 -2.13
CA SER A 45 6.84 8.62 -2.64
C SER A 45 5.34 8.30 -2.75
N ALA A 46 4.98 7.14 -3.34
CA ALA A 46 3.60 6.68 -3.46
C ALA A 46 3.52 5.15 -3.59
N ASN A 47 2.89 4.47 -2.64
CA ASN A 47 2.64 3.02 -2.72
C ASN A 47 1.43 2.55 -1.88
N PRO A 48 0.31 2.16 -2.52
CA PRO A 48 -0.07 2.50 -3.90
C PRO A 48 -0.55 3.96 -4.04
N PRO A 49 -0.41 4.59 -5.23
CA PRO A 49 -0.98 5.90 -5.54
C PRO A 49 -2.51 5.82 -5.75
N LEU A 50 -3.27 5.62 -4.67
CA LEU A 50 -4.71 5.31 -4.74
C LEU A 50 -5.52 6.37 -5.49
N ARG A 51 -5.28 7.66 -5.24
CA ARG A 51 -6.04 8.74 -5.92
C ARG A 51 -5.85 8.72 -7.44
N ASP A 52 -4.64 8.43 -7.94
CA ASP A 52 -4.39 8.30 -9.39
C ASP A 52 -5.06 7.05 -9.95
N LEU A 53 -4.98 5.93 -9.23
CA LEU A 53 -5.67 4.70 -9.62
C LEU A 53 -7.18 4.91 -9.72
N ILE A 54 -7.79 5.51 -8.69
CA ILE A 54 -9.23 5.80 -8.66
C ILE A 54 -9.63 6.69 -9.84
N ARG A 55 -8.88 7.76 -10.13
CA ARG A 55 -9.23 8.67 -11.25
C ARG A 55 -9.08 8.03 -12.63
N THR A 56 -8.25 7.01 -12.79
CA THR A 56 -7.89 6.46 -14.10
C THR A 56 -8.61 5.17 -14.45
N THR A 57 -9.35 4.57 -13.52
CA THR A 57 -10.12 3.34 -13.73
C THR A 57 -11.62 3.55 -13.53
N ALA A 58 -12.41 2.71 -14.19
CA ALA A 58 -13.85 2.60 -13.98
C ALA A 58 -14.21 1.62 -12.85
N ALA A 59 -13.23 0.91 -12.29
CA ALA A 59 -13.48 -0.01 -11.17
C ALA A 59 -13.96 0.75 -9.94
N GLU A 60 -15.01 0.24 -9.30
CA GLU A 60 -15.55 0.79 -8.06
C GLU A 60 -15.01 0.02 -6.84
N GLU A 61 -14.56 -1.21 -7.03
CA GLU A 61 -14.07 -2.12 -5.99
C GLU A 61 -12.54 -2.21 -6.04
N PHE A 62 -11.87 -1.90 -4.94
CA PHE A 62 -10.42 -1.99 -4.80
C PHE A 62 -10.05 -2.90 -3.64
N LEU A 63 -9.14 -3.84 -3.86
CA LEU A 63 -8.56 -4.65 -2.80
C LEU A 63 -7.13 -4.17 -2.51
N LEU A 64 -6.94 -3.56 -1.35
CA LEU A 64 -5.64 -3.17 -0.83
C LEU A 64 -5.00 -4.35 -0.11
N VAL A 65 -3.96 -4.93 -0.70
CA VAL A 65 -3.12 -5.96 -0.08
C VAL A 65 -1.98 -5.28 0.64
N GLN A 66 -1.98 -5.32 1.97
CA GLN A 66 -0.98 -4.66 2.79
C GLN A 66 -0.07 -5.69 3.46
N LEU A 67 1.23 -5.59 3.15
CA LEU A 67 2.26 -6.51 3.66
C LEU A 67 2.79 -6.10 5.03
N SER A 68 2.94 -4.79 5.27
CA SER A 68 3.53 -4.26 6.49
C SER A 68 2.46 -3.84 7.50
N PRO A 69 2.68 -4.07 8.81
CA PRO A 69 1.73 -3.68 9.82
C PRO A 69 1.70 -2.16 10.02
N ASP A 70 0.52 -1.63 10.36
CA ASP A 70 0.37 -0.20 10.67
C ASP A 70 1.09 0.19 11.96
N THR A 71 1.01 -0.70 12.95
CA THR A 71 1.51 -0.52 14.31
C THR A 71 2.33 -1.74 14.72
N ARG A 72 3.22 -1.54 15.69
CA ARG A 72 3.88 -2.62 16.42
C ARG A 72 3.69 -2.34 17.90
N GLU A 73 3.38 -3.38 18.67
CA GLU A 73 3.22 -3.23 20.12
C GLU A 73 4.57 -2.93 20.80
N ALA A 74 5.63 -3.63 20.40
CA ALA A 74 6.96 -3.45 20.97
C ALA A 74 7.78 -2.39 20.22
N SER A 75 8.44 -1.51 20.98
CA SER A 75 9.41 -0.55 20.43
C SER A 75 10.72 -1.26 20.07
N PRO A 76 11.25 -1.08 18.83
CA PRO A 76 12.47 -1.75 18.40
C PRO A 76 13.69 -1.25 19.20
N ARG A 77 14.53 -2.19 19.67
CA ARG A 77 15.73 -1.86 20.46
C ARG A 77 17.04 -2.17 19.75
N LEU A 78 17.05 -3.15 18.84
CA LEU A 78 18.23 -3.50 18.06
C LEU A 78 18.32 -2.62 16.81
N ARG A 79 19.54 -2.32 16.36
CA ARG A 79 19.79 -1.52 15.15
C ARG A 79 19.06 -2.06 13.92
N GLN A 80 18.99 -3.39 13.79
CA GLN A 80 18.30 -4.05 12.69
C GLN A 80 16.78 -3.78 12.74
N ASP A 81 16.17 -3.94 13.92
CA ASP A 81 14.74 -3.72 14.12
C ASP A 81 14.37 -2.25 13.93
N ILE A 82 15.24 -1.33 14.38
CA ILE A 82 15.06 0.11 14.17
C ILE A 82 15.08 0.42 12.67
N ARG A 83 16.06 -0.12 11.92
CA ARG A 83 16.13 0.07 10.46
C ARG A 83 14.88 -0.48 9.76
N ASN A 84 14.46 -1.69 10.11
CA ASN A 84 13.27 -2.32 9.55
C ASN A 84 12.02 -1.47 9.84
N ARG A 85 11.84 -1.02 11.08
CA ARG A 85 10.71 -0.19 11.46
C ARG A 85 10.72 1.17 10.76
N SER A 86 11.89 1.79 10.61
CA SER A 86 12.01 3.05 9.85
C SER A 86 11.60 2.88 8.39
N LEU A 87 11.97 1.77 7.75
CA LEU A 87 11.53 1.45 6.39
C LEU A 87 10.02 1.23 6.34
N GLU A 88 9.46 0.41 7.23
CA GLU A 88 7.99 0.21 7.29
C GLU A 88 7.23 1.54 7.45
N ILE A 89 7.70 2.44 8.30
CA ILE A 89 7.09 3.75 8.49
C ILE A 89 7.18 4.57 7.19
N ALA A 90 8.35 4.60 6.56
CA ALA A 90 8.56 5.33 5.31
C ALA A 90 7.64 4.82 4.19
N PHE A 91 7.52 3.51 4.02
CA PHE A 91 6.69 2.89 2.99
C PHE A 91 5.18 2.96 3.28
N SER A 92 4.77 2.96 4.55
CA SER A 92 3.35 3.09 4.92
C SER A 92 2.86 4.54 4.97
N ALA A 93 3.76 5.52 5.09
CA ALA A 93 3.36 6.93 5.19
C ALA A 93 2.62 7.46 3.95
N PRO A 94 3.05 7.18 2.70
CA PRO A 94 2.30 7.57 1.51
C PRO A 94 0.88 7.00 1.48
N LEU A 95 0.71 5.70 1.75
CA LEU A 95 -0.61 5.05 1.79
C LEU A 95 -1.53 5.72 2.82
N LYS A 96 -1.03 6.02 4.03
CA LYS A 96 -1.83 6.73 5.04
C LYS A 96 -2.31 8.10 4.56
N ARG A 97 -1.47 8.84 3.82
CA ARG A 97 -1.85 10.13 3.23
C ARG A 97 -2.89 9.96 2.12
N GLU A 98 -2.75 8.94 1.27
CA GLU A 98 -3.74 8.62 0.23
C GLU A 98 -5.11 8.30 0.84
N LEU A 99 -5.15 7.44 1.87
CA LEU A 99 -6.38 7.09 2.58
C LEU A 99 -7.04 8.30 3.26
N GLN A 100 -6.25 9.13 3.95
CA GLN A 100 -6.77 10.35 4.56
C GLN A 100 -7.36 11.30 3.52
N ALA A 101 -6.67 11.49 2.39
CA ALA A 101 -7.15 12.35 1.32
C ALA A 101 -8.47 11.83 0.70
N ILE A 102 -8.64 10.51 0.57
CA ILE A 102 -9.90 9.91 0.12
C ILE A 102 -11.04 10.21 1.12
N GLU A 103 -10.80 10.06 2.42
CA GLU A 103 -11.82 10.37 3.42
C GLU A 103 -12.16 11.86 3.51
N ASP A 104 -11.16 12.73 3.36
CA ASP A 104 -11.38 14.18 3.27
C ASP A 104 -12.25 14.53 2.04
N MET A 105 -11.95 13.94 0.88
CA MET A 105 -12.75 14.12 -0.35
C MET A 105 -14.19 13.61 -0.17
N ARG A 106 -14.38 12.44 0.45
CA ARG A 106 -15.71 11.93 0.81
C ARG A 106 -16.45 12.88 1.76
N GLY A 107 -15.75 13.44 2.74
CA GLY A 107 -16.30 14.46 3.65
C GLY A 107 -16.81 15.70 2.91
N LEU A 108 -16.00 16.24 2.00
CA LEU A 108 -16.38 17.39 1.16
C LEU A 108 -17.58 17.06 0.26
N CYS A 109 -17.60 15.88 -0.35
CA CYS A 109 -18.71 15.43 -1.19
C CYS A 109 -20.03 15.30 -0.42
N ARG A 110 -19.99 14.80 0.82
CA ARG A 110 -21.16 14.74 1.71
C ARG A 110 -21.67 16.13 2.12
N ALA A 111 -20.77 17.10 2.26
CA ALA A 111 -21.12 18.48 2.64
C ALA A 111 -21.65 19.34 1.47
N ALA A 112 -21.31 18.98 0.23
CA ALA A 112 -21.69 19.72 -0.97
C ALA A 112 -23.19 19.55 -1.31
N ARG A 113 -24.02 20.52 -0.87
CA ARG A 113 -25.49 20.48 -1.08
C ARG A 113 -25.97 20.89 -2.47
N HIS A 114 -25.34 21.89 -3.08
CA HIS A 114 -25.86 22.54 -4.31
C HIS A 114 -24.91 22.48 -5.51
N ALA A 115 -23.64 22.14 -5.31
CA ALA A 115 -22.62 22.10 -6.34
C ALA A 115 -21.70 20.89 -6.12
N ARG A 116 -22.27 19.69 -6.25
CA ARG A 116 -21.56 18.42 -6.07
C ARG A 116 -20.79 18.09 -7.36
N PRO A 117 -19.44 18.05 -7.35
CA PRO A 117 -18.67 17.68 -8.53
C PRO A 117 -18.97 16.24 -9.00
N PRO A 118 -18.87 15.93 -10.30
CA PRO A 118 -19.06 14.56 -10.80
C PRO A 118 -18.14 13.53 -10.14
N LEU A 119 -16.93 13.96 -9.75
CA LEU A 119 -15.96 13.13 -9.03
C LEU A 119 -16.51 12.58 -7.70
N CYS A 120 -17.49 13.24 -7.09
CA CYS A 120 -18.11 12.76 -5.86
C CYS A 120 -18.90 11.46 -6.05
N ASP A 121 -19.45 11.21 -7.24
CA ASP A 121 -20.16 9.96 -7.49
C ASP A 121 -19.18 8.79 -7.56
N GLN A 122 -17.98 9.03 -8.08
CA GLN A 122 -16.89 8.05 -8.08
C GLN A 122 -16.44 7.70 -6.65
N PHE A 123 -16.25 8.71 -5.79
CA PHE A 123 -15.85 8.48 -4.38
C PHE A 123 -16.94 7.83 -3.53
N ASP A 124 -18.22 8.06 -3.83
CA ASP A 124 -19.35 7.43 -3.13
C ASP A 124 -19.50 5.95 -3.48
N ARG A 125 -19.24 5.60 -4.75
CA ARG A 125 -19.28 4.21 -5.21
C ARG A 125 -18.03 3.44 -4.86
N LEU A 126 -16.90 4.12 -4.66
CA LEU A 126 -15.66 3.51 -4.24
C LEU A 126 -15.86 2.60 -3.02
N ARG A 127 -15.44 1.35 -3.14
CA ARG A 127 -15.35 0.35 -2.08
C ARG A 127 -13.90 -0.08 -1.97
N LEU A 128 -13.31 0.24 -0.82
CA LEU A 128 -11.93 -0.12 -0.53
C LEU A 128 -11.94 -1.25 0.50
N HIS A 129 -11.55 -2.43 0.04
CA HIS A 129 -11.31 -3.59 0.86
C HIS A 129 -9.85 -3.63 1.28
N ARG A 130 -9.58 -4.21 2.44
CA ARG A 130 -8.22 -4.37 2.93
C ARG A 130 -7.98 -5.82 3.32
N LEU A 131 -6.85 -6.34 2.86
CA LEU A 131 -6.31 -7.65 3.22
C LEU A 131 -4.94 -7.41 3.85
N SER A 132 -4.85 -7.66 5.16
CA SER A 132 -3.59 -7.69 5.90
C SER A 132 -3.00 -9.09 5.79
N LEU A 133 -1.70 -9.19 5.58
CA LEU A 133 -0.95 -10.45 5.67
C LEU A 133 -0.21 -10.60 7.01
N TRP A 134 -0.24 -9.57 7.85
CA TRP A 134 0.60 -9.55 9.05
C TRP A 134 0.05 -10.43 10.17
N ASP A 135 -1.28 -10.56 10.25
CA ASP A 135 -1.95 -11.36 11.28
C ASP A 135 -1.59 -12.85 11.16
N GLU A 136 -1.19 -13.26 9.95
CA GLU A 136 -0.76 -14.62 9.60
C GLU A 136 0.71 -14.92 9.88
N LEU A 137 1.53 -13.88 9.98
CA LEU A 137 2.99 -14.00 9.94
C LEU A 137 3.66 -13.83 11.31
N ASP A 138 2.91 -13.63 12.41
CA ASP A 138 3.51 -13.12 13.65
C ASP A 138 4.07 -14.16 14.66
N GLU A 139 4.95 -13.61 15.52
CA GLU A 139 5.75 -14.14 16.66
C GLU A 139 7.14 -14.75 16.41
N SER A 140 7.42 -15.45 15.30
CA SER A 140 8.70 -16.18 15.16
C SER A 140 9.87 -15.41 14.52
N GLY A 141 9.70 -14.13 14.17
CA GLY A 141 10.83 -13.28 13.76
C GLY A 141 10.56 -12.20 12.71
N GLY A 142 9.28 -11.92 12.41
CA GLY A 142 8.92 -11.02 11.30
C GLY A 142 9.40 -11.53 9.95
N ALA A 143 8.82 -11.03 8.86
CA ALA A 143 9.41 -11.27 7.56
C ALA A 143 10.81 -10.63 7.54
N ASN A 144 11.88 -11.42 7.66
CA ASN A 144 13.23 -10.96 7.34
C ASN A 144 13.31 -10.86 5.81
N PRO A 145 13.30 -9.66 5.22
CA PRO A 145 13.27 -9.52 3.76
C PRO A 145 14.55 -10.05 3.09
N ALA A 146 15.61 -10.28 3.87
CA ALA A 146 16.84 -10.89 3.40
C ALA A 146 16.81 -12.42 3.39
N ASN A 147 15.81 -13.07 4.01
CA ASN A 147 15.65 -14.52 3.91
C ASN A 147 14.99 -14.87 2.57
N LEU A 148 15.79 -15.40 1.65
CA LEU A 148 15.35 -15.83 0.32
C LEU A 148 15.37 -17.35 0.17
N SER A 149 15.38 -18.10 1.27
CA SER A 149 15.35 -19.55 1.22
C SER A 149 14.03 -20.06 0.63
N TRP A 150 14.11 -21.09 -0.21
CA TRP A 150 12.92 -21.67 -0.85
C TRP A 150 11.82 -22.08 0.15
N PRO A 151 12.13 -22.76 1.29
CA PRO A 151 11.10 -23.08 2.28
C PRO A 151 10.41 -21.86 2.86
N PHE A 152 11.14 -20.78 3.09
CA PHE A 152 10.59 -19.53 3.58
C PHE A 152 9.69 -18.85 2.53
N LEU A 153 10.11 -18.83 1.26
CA LEU A 153 9.27 -18.32 0.16
C LEU A 153 7.97 -19.12 0.00
N GLN A 154 8.04 -20.46 0.13
CA GLN A 154 6.84 -21.31 0.13
C GLN A 154 5.92 -21.02 1.33
N HIS A 155 6.51 -20.79 2.50
CA HIS A 155 5.75 -20.40 3.69
C HIS A 155 5.04 -19.05 3.49
N LEU A 156 5.71 -18.03 2.97
CA LEU A 156 5.11 -16.74 2.63
C LEU A 156 3.96 -16.89 1.62
N ALA A 157 4.15 -17.71 0.58
CA ALA A 157 3.12 -17.97 -0.42
C ALA A 157 1.88 -18.65 0.21
N GLU A 158 2.09 -19.59 1.13
CA GLU A 158 0.99 -20.26 1.82
C GLU A 158 0.25 -19.31 2.79
N ALA A 159 0.99 -18.49 3.55
CA ALA A 159 0.40 -17.47 4.40
C ALA A 159 -0.50 -16.51 3.60
N GLY A 160 -0.05 -16.08 2.42
CA GLY A 160 -0.85 -15.28 1.49
C GLY A 160 -2.14 -15.95 1.03
N ARG A 161 -2.10 -17.25 0.69
CA ARG A 161 -3.31 -18.02 0.32
C ARG A 161 -4.28 -18.13 1.47
N LEU A 162 -3.80 -18.42 2.68
CA LEU A 162 -4.64 -18.54 3.86
C LEU A 162 -5.30 -17.20 4.20
N ALA A 163 -4.58 -16.09 4.09
CA ALA A 163 -5.12 -14.75 4.31
C ALA A 163 -6.24 -14.43 3.31
N ALA A 164 -6.02 -14.72 2.02
CA ALA A 164 -7.03 -14.56 0.98
C ALA A 164 -8.27 -15.44 1.23
N GLN A 165 -8.08 -16.71 1.64
CA GLN A 165 -9.18 -17.61 1.96
C GLN A 165 -10.01 -17.11 3.15
N ARG A 166 -9.35 -16.63 4.23
CA ARG A 166 -10.05 -16.03 5.37
C ARG A 166 -10.81 -14.77 4.96
N TRP A 167 -10.19 -13.90 4.17
CA TRP A 167 -10.82 -12.68 3.67
C TRP A 167 -12.04 -12.98 2.79
N LEU A 168 -11.98 -14.02 1.95
CA LEU A 168 -13.14 -14.47 1.17
C LEU A 168 -14.25 -15.06 2.06
N ALA A 169 -13.87 -15.88 3.05
CA ALA A 169 -14.82 -16.55 3.95
C ALA A 169 -15.51 -15.60 4.93
N SER A 170 -14.88 -14.48 5.29
CA SER A 170 -15.47 -13.47 6.18
C SER A 170 -16.66 -12.73 5.55
N GLY A 171 -16.89 -12.89 4.24
CA GLY A 171 -17.89 -12.10 3.53
C GLY A 171 -17.50 -10.62 3.47
N ALA A 172 -16.22 -10.28 3.66
CA ALA A 172 -15.73 -8.91 3.51
C ALA A 172 -16.01 -8.34 2.11
N TYR A 173 -16.11 -9.20 1.09
CA TYR A 173 -16.55 -8.81 -0.25
C TYR A 173 -18.06 -8.56 -0.36
N THR A 174 -18.87 -9.00 0.61
CA THR A 174 -20.34 -9.09 0.50
C THR A 174 -21.13 -8.08 1.35
N VAL A 175 -20.49 -7.17 2.09
CA VAL A 175 -21.25 -6.27 3.00
C VAL A 175 -20.85 -4.79 2.85
N GLN A 176 -21.80 -4.05 2.28
CA GLN A 176 -22.05 -2.63 2.51
C GLN A 176 -21.96 -2.26 4.01
N ASP A 177 -21.39 -1.09 4.27
CA ASP A 177 -21.65 -0.30 5.47
C ASP A 177 -20.95 -0.79 6.75
N ARG A 178 -19.72 -0.32 6.97
CA ARG A 178 -19.27 0.06 8.32
C ARG A 178 -18.14 1.07 8.27
N GLN A 179 -18.48 2.24 8.78
CA GLN A 179 -17.56 3.21 9.32
C GLN A 179 -16.62 2.53 10.32
N ASP A 180 -15.39 2.25 9.92
CA ASP A 180 -14.26 2.15 10.86
C ASP A 180 -13.35 3.37 10.65
N VAL A 181 -13.97 4.54 10.77
CA VAL A 181 -13.29 5.74 11.26
C VAL A 181 -13.67 5.86 12.73
N ALA A 182 -13.01 5.09 13.59
CA ALA A 182 -13.06 5.31 15.03
C ALA A 182 -11.75 4.87 15.69
N ALA A 183 -10.94 5.89 16.00
CA ALA A 183 -10.17 6.03 17.22
C ALA A 183 -9.06 5.01 17.54
N SER A 184 -7.83 5.38 17.20
CA SER A 184 -6.69 5.24 18.12
C SER A 184 -6.12 6.62 18.46
N ARG A 185 -6.90 7.38 19.25
CA ARG A 185 -6.38 8.40 20.15
C ARG A 185 -6.58 7.87 21.57
N GLY A 186 -5.47 7.62 22.25
CA GLY A 186 -5.37 7.16 23.64
C GLY A 186 -3.93 6.80 23.91
#